data_AF-A0A2D5QKI4-F1
#
_entry.id   AF-A0A2D5QKI4-F1
#
_cell.length_a   1.000
_cell.length_b   1.000
_cell.length_c   1.000
_cell.angle_alpha   90.00
_cell.angle_beta   90.00
_cell.angle_gamma   90.00
#
_symmetry.space_group_name_H-M   'P 1'
#
loop_
_entity.id
_entity.type
_entity.pdbx_description
1 polymer ?
#
loop_
_entity_poly.entity_id
_entity_poly.type
_entity_poly.pdbx_seq_one_letter_code
_entity_poly.pdbx_strand_id
1 'polypeptide(L)' 'MKNSLYKYLSLSFHFFLILIFFGALGYYLDSFFFEKISVFSFFLPFIGFFSYFYILYKKMI' A
#
# COMPACT_ATOMS: atom_id res chain seq x y z
N MET A 1 23.91 -10.42 -9.51
CA MET A 1 23.08 -9.43 -10.25
C MET A 1 21.62 -9.88 -10.42
N LYS A 2 21.32 -11.13 -10.83
CA LYS A 2 19.93 -11.64 -10.89
C LYS A 2 19.18 -11.49 -9.56
N ASN A 3 19.78 -11.87 -8.43
CA ASN A 3 19.11 -11.82 -7.12
C ASN A 3 18.69 -10.42 -6.66
N SER A 4 19.45 -9.37 -6.97
CA SER A 4 19.06 -8.00 -6.58
C SER A 4 17.88 -7.50 -7.41
N LEU A 5 17.87 -7.80 -8.70
CA LEU A 5 16.78 -7.43 -9.60
C LEU A 5 15.46 -8.10 -9.21
N TYR A 6 15.47 -9.41 -8.94
CA TYR A 6 14.29 -10.12 -8.44
C TYR A 6 13.83 -9.61 -7.08
N LYS A 7 14.75 -9.23 -6.19
CA LYS A 7 14.43 -8.64 -4.89
C LYS A 7 13.69 -7.31 -5.04
N TYR A 8 14.18 -6.40 -5.87
CA TYR A 8 13.52 -5.10 -6.11
C TYR A 8 12.21 -5.26 -6.88
N LEU A 9 12.15 -6.16 -7.86
CA LEU A 9 10.92 -6.46 -8.58
C LEU A 9 9.83 -6.99 -7.63
N SER A 10 10.20 -7.93 -6.75
CA SER A 10 9.30 -8.44 -5.73
C SER A 10 8.85 -7.35 -4.77
N LEU A 11 9.75 -6.47 -4.33
CA LEU A 11 9.42 -5.34 -3.46
C LEU A 11 8.41 -4.39 -4.12
N SER A 12 8.65 -4.03 -5.38
CA SER A 12 7.73 -3.20 -6.17
C SER A 12 6.37 -3.86 -6.35
N PHE A 13 6.33 -5.19 -6.55
CA PHE A 13 5.08 -5.92 -6.66
C PHE A 13 4.29 -5.93 -5.34
N HIS A 14 4.96 -6.07 -4.20
CA HIS A 14 4.30 -5.93 -2.90
C HIS A 14 3.72 -4.53 -2.68
N PHE A 15 4.47 -3.48 -3.03
CA PHE A 15 3.94 -2.11 -2.95
C PHE A 15 2.74 -1.90 -3.86
N PHE A 16 2.78 -2.44 -5.07
CA PHE A 16 1.66 -2.39 -6.00
C PHE A 16 0.41 -3.07 -5.43
N LEU A 17 0.57 -4.26 -4.84
CA LEU A 17 -0.54 -4.97 -4.19
C LEU A 17 -1.11 -4.18 -3.00
N ILE A 18 -0.26 -3.54 -2.21
CA ILE A 18 -0.68 -2.70 -1.08
C ILE A 18 -1.50 -1.51 -1.57
N LEU A 19 -1.02 -0.81 -2.61
CA LEU A 19 -1.74 0.32 -3.19
C LEU A 19 -3.13 -0.10 -3.69
N ILE A 20 -3.24 -1.24 -4.39
CA ILE A 20 -4.53 -1.76 -4.85
C ILE A 20 -5.43 -2.12 -3.67
N PHE A 21 -4.90 -2.87 -2.70
CA PHE A 21 -5.68 -3.34 -1.55
C PHE A 21 -6.23 -2.18 -0.71
N PHE A 22 -5.36 -1.24 -0.35
CA PHE A 22 -5.75 -0.08 0.45
C PHE A 22 -6.57 0.95 -0.35
N GLY A 23 -6.36 1.06 -1.66
CA GLY A 23 -7.19 1.88 -2.54
C GLY A 23 -8.61 1.33 -2.64
N ALA A 24 -8.76 0.02 -2.84
CA ALA A 24 -10.07 -0.65 -2.84
C ALA A 24 -10.76 -0.53 -1.48
N LEU A 25 -10.05 -0.79 -0.38
CA LEU A 25 -10.58 -0.59 0.98
C LEU A 25 -11.02 0.86 1.23
N GLY A 26 -10.19 1.83 0.82
CA GLY A 26 -10.50 3.24 0.94
C GLY A 26 -11.75 3.63 0.16
N TYR A 27 -11.92 3.10 -1.05
CA TYR A 27 -13.13 3.31 -1.85
C TYR A 27 -14.38 2.74 -1.18
N TYR A 28 -14.30 1.54 -0.61
CA TYR A 28 -15.42 0.96 0.14
C TYR A 28 -15.77 1.79 1.38
N LEU A 29 -14.76 2.28 2.11
CA LEU A 29 -14.97 3.12 3.29
C LEU A 29 -15.58 4.49 2.91
N ASP A 30 -15.07 5.13 1.86
CA ASP A 30 -15.64 6.39 1.37
C ASP A 30 -17.08 6.22 0.90
N SER A 31 -17.37 5.13 0.19
CA SER A 31 -18.73 4.82 -0.26
C SER A 31 -19.69 4.58 0.91
N PHE A 32 -19.20 4.01 2.02
CA PHE A 32 -20.01 3.72 3.20
C PHE A 32 -20.24 4.93 4.11
N PHE A 33 -19.21 5.77 4.32
CA PHE A 33 -19.26 6.87 5.30
C PHE A 33 -19.48 8.26 4.68
N PHE A 34 -19.05 8.46 3.43
CA PHE A 34 -18.92 9.81 2.86
C PHE A 34 -19.60 9.96 1.49
N GLU A 35 -20.33 8.94 1.03
CA GLU A 35 -21.05 8.80 -0.25
C GLU A 35 -20.20 9.02 -1.53
N LYS A 36 -19.45 10.12 -1.61
CA LYS A 36 -18.60 10.52 -2.76
C LYS A 36 -17.29 11.19 -2.38
N ILE A 37 -17.05 11.52 -1.11
CA ILE A 37 -15.80 12.19 -0.74
C ILE A 37 -14.68 11.15 -0.69
N SER A 38 -13.67 11.30 -1.54
CA SER A 38 -12.60 10.31 -1.76
C SER A 38 -11.46 10.39 -0.72
N VAL A 39 -11.80 10.65 0.56
CA VAL A 39 -10.79 10.89 1.61
C VAL A 39 -10.00 9.61 1.87
N PHE A 40 -10.69 8.53 2.21
CA PHE A 40 -10.05 7.27 2.56
C PHE A 40 -9.35 6.64 1.35
N SER A 41 -9.97 6.72 0.16
CA SER A 41 -9.39 6.29 -1.11
C SER A 41 -8.06 6.96 -1.40
N PHE A 42 -7.90 8.22 -0.99
CA PHE A 42 -6.65 8.96 -1.14
C PHE A 42 -5.64 8.62 -0.04
N PHE A 43 -6.03 8.64 1.24
CA PHE A 43 -5.10 8.53 2.37
C PHE A 43 -4.69 7.10 2.75
N LEU A 44 -5.59 6.11 2.66
CA LEU A 44 -5.28 4.72 3.05
C LEU A 44 -4.14 4.08 2.24
N PRO A 45 -4.01 4.30 0.92
CA PRO A 45 -2.86 3.82 0.16
C PRO A 45 -1.53 4.28 0.74
N PHE A 46 -1.43 5.55 1.17
CA PHE A 46 -0.21 6.07 1.81
C PHE A 46 0.04 5.43 3.17
N ILE A 47 -1.01 5.29 4.00
CA ILE A 47 -0.89 4.63 5.32
C ILE A 47 -0.41 3.17 5.14
N GLY A 48 -0.99 2.44 4.20
CA GLY A 48 -0.58 1.08 3.86
C GLY A 48 0.87 1.01 3.37
N PHE A 49 1.27 1.94 2.51
CA PHE A 49 2.64 2.04 2.02
C PHE A 49 3.65 2.28 3.14
N PHE A 50 3.43 3.32 3.97
CA PHE A 50 4.36 3.67 5.05
C PHE A 50 4.42 2.61 6.15
N SER A 51 3.29 1.99 6.50
CA SER A 51 3.26 0.90 7.49
C SER A 51 4.03 -0.33 7.00
N TYR A 52 3.88 -0.71 5.73
CA TYR A 52 4.66 -1.81 5.16
C TYR A 52 6.16 -1.47 5.08
N PHE A 53 6.50 -0.24 4.70
CA PHE A 53 7.89 0.23 4.69
C PHE A 53 8.49 0.17 6.09
N TYR A 54 7.75 0.58 7.11
CA TYR A 54 8.18 0.52 8.51
C TYR A 54 8.41 -0.93 8.97
N ILE A 55 7.53 -1.87 8.61
CA ILE A 55 7.71 -3.30 8.92
C ILE A 55 8.97 -3.85 8.25
N LEU A 56 9.20 -3.51 6.97
CA LEU A 56 10.40 -3.91 6.24
C LEU A 56 11.67 -3.36 6.87
N TYR A 57 11.66 -2.07 7.21
CA TYR A 57 12.77 -1.42 7.89
C TYR A 57 13.08 -2.11 9.22
N LYS A 58 12.05 -2.37 10.05
CA LYS A 58 12.21 -3.07 11.32
C LYS A 58 12.71 -4.51 11.16
N LYS A 59 12.36 -5.21 10.07
CA LYS A 59 12.86 -6.56 9.76
C LYS A 59 14.31 -6.58 9.27
N MET A 60 14.84 -5.47 8.79
CA MET A 60 16.23 -5.37 8.32
C MET A 60 17.23 -5.06 9.45
N ILE A 61 16.75 -4.51 10.57
CA ILE A 61 17.48 -4.33 11.84
C ILE A 61 17.40 -5.63 12.65
#